data_AF-A0A6U9WUH2-F1
#
_entry.id   AF-A0A6U9WUH2-F1
#
_cell.length_a   1.000
_cell.length_b   1.000
_cell.length_c   1.000
_cell.angle_alpha   90.00
_cell.angle_beta   90.00
_cell.angle_gamma   90.00
#
_symmetry.space_group_name_H-M   'P 1'
#
loop_
_entity.id
_entity.type
_entity.pdbx_description
1 polymer ?
#
loop_
_entity_poly.entity_id
_entity_poly.type
_entity_poly.pdbx_seq_one_letter_code
_entity_poly.pdbx_strand_id
1 'polypeptide(L)'
;VGGQTPNNLAMGLHEKGVKILGTSVNAIDTCENRFEFSKLCDALRIDQPEWSEFTTVEEAFHFTKRAGYPVLVRPSYVLSGAAMRVVTSNEDLEQFLRNAAVVSRDYPVVISKYISGAKEVELDAVGQNGTLVNYAIAEHVENAGIHSGDASLLLPAQKLFVETHRRVKAIGQKICRALKISGPFNVQFMCK
;
A
#
# COMPACT_ATOMS: atom_id res chain seq x y z
N VAL A 1 -6.72 -0.34 -16.84
CA VAL A 1 -8.05 -0.99 -16.66
C VAL A 1 -7.88 -2.49 -16.88
N GLY A 2 -8.45 -3.32 -16.02
CA GLY A 2 -8.31 -4.80 -16.08
C GLY A 2 -7.72 -5.46 -14.83
N GLY A 3 -7.50 -4.71 -13.74
CA GLY A 3 -7.02 -5.24 -12.47
C GLY A 3 -5.56 -5.70 -12.52
N GLN A 4 -5.23 -6.74 -11.75
CA GLN A 4 -3.84 -7.20 -11.59
C GLN A 4 -3.29 -7.88 -12.84
N THR A 5 -4.11 -8.63 -13.59
CA THR A 5 -3.66 -9.39 -14.76
C THR A 5 -2.87 -8.54 -15.76
N PRO A 6 -3.36 -7.37 -16.24
CA PRO A 6 -2.57 -6.50 -17.10
C PRO A 6 -1.38 -5.84 -16.39
N ASN A 7 -1.47 -5.51 -15.09
CA ASN A 7 -0.34 -4.94 -14.35
C ASN A 7 0.85 -5.92 -14.32
N ASN A 8 0.59 -7.21 -14.05
CA ASN A 8 1.61 -8.26 -14.03
C ASN A 8 2.23 -8.50 -15.42
N LEU A 9 1.47 -8.28 -16.50
CA LEU A 9 1.98 -8.43 -17.87
C LEU A 9 2.74 -7.19 -18.37
N ALA A 10 2.54 -6.03 -17.73
CA ALA A 10 3.05 -4.74 -18.21
C ALA A 10 4.58 -4.76 -18.36
N MET A 11 5.30 -5.32 -17.39
CA MET A 11 6.77 -5.36 -17.42
C MET A 11 7.28 -6.22 -18.58
N GLY A 12 6.80 -7.46 -18.71
CA GLY A 12 7.22 -8.35 -19.80
C GLY A 12 6.82 -7.85 -21.19
N LEU A 13 5.72 -7.10 -21.32
CA LEU A 13 5.34 -6.45 -22.58
C LEU A 13 6.26 -5.25 -22.89
N HIS A 14 6.60 -4.46 -21.88
CA HIS A 14 7.52 -3.33 -22.02
C HIS A 14 8.91 -3.77 -22.48
N GLU A 15 9.45 -4.83 -21.88
CA GLU A 15 10.74 -5.43 -22.25
C GLU A 15 10.77 -5.95 -23.70
N LYS A 16 9.60 -6.35 -24.22
CA LYS A 16 9.42 -6.76 -25.63
C LYS A 16 9.18 -5.58 -26.58
N GLY A 17 9.28 -4.34 -26.10
CA GLY A 17 9.13 -3.12 -26.91
C GLY A 17 7.68 -2.71 -27.19
N VAL A 18 6.70 -3.30 -26.50
CA VAL A 18 5.30 -2.88 -26.64
C VAL A 18 5.11 -1.50 -26.01
N LYS A 19 4.54 -0.57 -26.78
CA LYS A 19 4.25 0.78 -26.30
C LYS A 19 3.04 0.77 -25.36
N ILE A 20 3.31 0.89 -24.06
CA ILE A 20 2.29 1.03 -23.02
C ILE A 20 1.95 2.51 -22.84
N LEU A 21 0.65 2.83 -22.80
CA LEU A 21 0.13 4.19 -22.65
C LEU A 21 -0.37 4.43 -21.21
N GLY A 22 -0.43 5.70 -20.81
CA GLY A 22 -0.85 6.10 -19.46
C GLY A 22 0.32 6.18 -18.50
N THR A 23 0.11 5.75 -17.26
CA THR A 23 1.15 5.65 -16.23
C THR A 23 2.26 4.69 -16.70
N SER A 24 3.52 5.08 -16.48
CA SER A 24 4.67 4.29 -16.92
C SER A 24 4.74 2.95 -16.18
N VAL A 25 5.33 1.96 -16.86
CA VAL A 25 5.48 0.61 -16.32
C VAL A 25 6.33 0.61 -15.03
N ASN A 26 7.40 1.40 -15.01
CA ASN A 26 8.22 1.57 -13.80
C ASN A 26 7.42 2.19 -12.64
N ALA A 27 6.51 3.12 -12.91
CA ALA A 27 5.67 3.71 -11.88
C ALA A 27 4.62 2.70 -11.36
N ILE A 28 4.09 1.84 -12.24
CA ILE A 28 3.24 0.71 -11.84
C ILE A 28 4.02 -0.23 -10.93
N ASP A 29 5.21 -0.66 -11.35
CA ASP A 29 6.08 -1.56 -10.57
C ASP A 29 6.45 -0.96 -9.20
N THR A 30 6.77 0.34 -9.16
CA THR A 30 7.03 1.06 -7.89
C THR A 30 5.82 1.04 -6.96
N CYS A 31 4.59 1.04 -7.47
CA CYS A 31 3.38 0.97 -6.65
C CYS A 31 3.07 -0.46 -6.15
N GLU A 32 3.33 -1.46 -6.99
CA GLU A 32 3.06 -2.87 -6.68
C GLU A 32 4.13 -3.44 -5.73
N ASN A 33 5.38 -2.97 -5.84
CA ASN A 33 6.46 -3.32 -4.93
C ASN A 33 6.35 -2.50 -3.63
N ARG A 34 6.02 -3.18 -2.53
CA ARG A 34 5.78 -2.54 -1.21
C ARG A 34 7.00 -1.82 -0.68
N PHE A 35 8.19 -2.39 -0.88
CA PHE A 35 9.42 -1.78 -0.41
C PHE A 35 9.73 -0.48 -1.18
N GLU A 36 9.62 -0.52 -2.51
CA GLU A 36 9.82 0.67 -3.34
C GLU A 36 8.77 1.75 -3.05
N PHE A 37 7.50 1.36 -2.85
CA PHE A 37 6.44 2.28 -2.47
C PHE A 37 6.68 2.91 -1.09
N SER A 38 7.05 2.12 -0.08
CA SER A 38 7.36 2.64 1.25
C SER A 38 8.59 3.56 1.24
N LYS A 39 9.64 3.23 0.48
CA LYS A 39 10.77 4.13 0.25
C LYS A 39 10.36 5.44 -0.42
N LEU A 40 9.46 5.38 -1.39
CA LEU A 40 8.90 6.57 -2.02
C LEU A 40 8.17 7.45 -1.00
N CYS A 41 7.35 6.85 -0.13
CA CYS A 41 6.69 7.56 0.95
C CYS A 41 7.69 8.24 1.89
N ASP A 42 8.77 7.57 2.27
CA ASP A 42 9.84 8.16 3.09
C ASP A 42 10.51 9.35 2.39
N ALA A 43 10.88 9.19 1.12
CA ALA A 43 11.49 10.26 0.32
C ALA A 43 10.57 11.48 0.18
N LEU A 44 9.25 11.26 0.10
CA LEU A 44 8.23 12.31 0.02
C LEU A 44 7.80 12.87 1.38
N ARG A 45 8.34 12.33 2.48
CA ARG A 45 7.96 12.63 3.86
C ARG A 45 6.45 12.49 4.05
N ILE A 46 5.93 11.34 3.62
CA ILE A 46 4.54 10.93 3.84
C ILE A 46 4.54 9.97 5.03
N ASP A 47 3.73 10.28 6.04
CA ASP A 47 3.57 9.43 7.21
C ASP A 47 3.12 8.03 6.81
N GLN A 48 3.80 7.05 7.36
CA GLN A 48 3.46 5.63 7.26
C GLN A 48 3.78 4.95 8.61
N PRO A 49 3.13 3.82 8.93
CA PRO A 49 3.50 3.06 10.11
C PRO A 49 4.99 2.68 10.09
N GLU A 50 5.58 2.46 11.26
CA GLU A 50 6.94 1.90 11.33
C GLU A 50 6.97 0.62 10.49
N TRP A 51 7.92 0.52 9.57
CA TRP A 51 7.99 -0.54 8.58
C TRP A 51 9.43 -0.93 8.32
N SER A 52 9.64 -2.15 7.84
CA SER A 52 10.93 -2.59 7.29
C SER A 52 10.72 -3.81 6.40
N GLU A 53 11.69 -4.01 5.50
CA GLU A 53 11.81 -5.21 4.69
C GLU A 53 12.73 -6.22 5.39
N PHE A 54 12.41 -7.51 5.26
CA PHE A 54 13.15 -8.58 5.91
C PHE A 54 13.44 -9.72 4.94
N THR A 55 14.68 -10.22 5.02
CA THR A 55 15.12 -11.41 4.27
C THR A 55 15.49 -12.57 5.18
N THR A 56 15.35 -12.39 6.50
CA THR A 56 15.56 -13.43 7.52
C THR A 56 14.49 -13.34 8.61
N VAL A 57 14.23 -14.47 9.27
CA VAL A 57 13.25 -14.56 10.36
C VAL A 57 13.74 -13.79 11.59
N GLU A 58 15.04 -13.83 11.84
CA GLU A 58 15.69 -13.16 12.97
C GLU A 58 15.52 -11.64 12.91
N GLU A 59 15.74 -11.03 11.74
CA GLU A 59 15.53 -9.59 11.54
C GLU A 59 14.07 -9.19 11.79
N ALA A 60 13.11 -10.01 11.35
CA ALA A 60 11.69 -9.78 11.57
C ALA A 60 11.34 -9.78 13.08
N PHE A 61 11.91 -10.70 13.86
CA PHE A 61 11.75 -10.70 15.32
C PHE A 61 12.40 -9.50 16.01
N HIS A 62 13.55 -9.04 15.52
CA HIS A 62 14.18 -7.84 16.06
C HIS A 62 13.30 -6.61 15.84
N PHE A 63 12.64 -6.51 14.68
CA PHE A 63 11.68 -5.46 14.40
C PHE A 63 10.46 -5.54 15.33
N THR A 64 9.85 -6.71 15.51
CA THR A 64 8.66 -6.82 16.37
C THR A 64 8.95 -6.52 17.84
N LYS A 65 10.17 -6.78 18.32
CA LYS A 65 10.62 -6.35 19.65
C LYS A 65 10.66 -4.83 19.81
N ARG A 66 11.00 -4.10 18.73
CA ARG A 66 11.06 -2.63 18.73
C ARG A 66 9.70 -1.98 18.48
N ALA A 67 9.00 -2.40 17.41
CA ALA A 67 7.73 -1.84 17.00
C ALA A 67 6.54 -2.29 17.89
N GLY A 68 6.68 -3.45 18.55
CA GLY A 68 5.66 -4.09 19.37
C GLY A 68 4.50 -4.68 18.56
N TYR A 69 3.75 -5.60 19.16
CA TYR A 69 2.53 -6.17 18.57
C TYR A 69 1.29 -5.28 18.79
N PRO A 70 0.22 -5.42 17.97
CA PRO A 70 0.15 -6.22 16.74
C PRO A 70 0.98 -5.60 15.60
N VAL A 71 1.38 -6.44 14.64
CA VAL A 71 2.03 -6.06 13.38
C VAL A 71 1.27 -6.62 12.19
N LEU A 72 1.38 -5.97 11.03
CA LEU A 72 0.79 -6.42 9.77
C LEU A 72 1.91 -6.96 8.87
N VAL A 73 1.85 -8.27 8.60
CA VAL A 73 2.79 -8.94 7.70
C VAL A 73 2.20 -8.95 6.30
N ARG A 74 2.93 -8.39 5.33
CA ARG A 74 2.50 -8.25 3.93
C ARG A 74 3.60 -8.76 3.00
N PRO A 75 3.48 -9.98 2.47
CA PRO A 75 4.40 -10.45 1.45
C PRO A 75 4.29 -9.59 0.18
N SER A 76 5.43 -9.42 -0.50
CA SER A 76 5.52 -8.73 -1.79
C SER A 76 4.94 -9.62 -2.90
N TYR A 77 4.33 -9.01 -3.93
CA TYR A 77 3.76 -9.70 -5.10
C TYR A 77 2.60 -10.70 -4.85
N VAL A 78 1.90 -10.60 -3.71
CA VAL A 78 0.72 -11.45 -3.41
C VAL A 78 -0.59 -10.67 -3.50
N LEU A 79 -1.54 -11.24 -4.25
CA LEU A 79 -2.86 -10.70 -4.59
C LEU A 79 -3.80 -10.50 -3.38
N SER A 80 -4.62 -9.45 -3.44
CA SER A 80 -5.92 -9.29 -2.75
C SER A 80 -5.97 -9.62 -1.26
N GLY A 81 -4.91 -9.32 -0.50
CA GLY A 81 -4.88 -9.58 0.94
C GLY A 81 -4.85 -11.08 1.32
N ALA A 82 -4.81 -12.00 0.35
CA ALA A 82 -4.93 -13.44 0.57
C ALA A 82 -3.79 -14.04 1.42
N ALA A 83 -2.68 -13.32 1.57
CA ALA A 83 -1.58 -13.66 2.46
C ALA A 83 -1.21 -12.55 3.45
N MET A 84 -2.06 -11.53 3.63
CA MET A 84 -1.84 -10.52 4.65
C MET A 84 -2.38 -11.01 5.99
N ARG A 85 -1.58 -10.88 7.05
CA ARG A 85 -2.00 -11.32 8.38
C ARG A 85 -1.64 -10.29 9.43
N VAL A 86 -2.62 -9.97 10.28
CA VAL A 86 -2.36 -9.28 11.55
C VAL A 86 -1.82 -10.33 12.51
N VAL A 87 -0.62 -10.10 13.01
CA VAL A 87 0.11 -10.99 13.89
C VAL A 87 0.19 -10.35 15.27
N THR A 88 -0.11 -11.13 16.31
CA THR A 88 -0.24 -10.65 17.69
C THR A 88 0.79 -11.22 18.67
N SER A 89 1.52 -12.27 18.27
CA SER A 89 2.56 -12.88 19.10
C SER A 89 3.78 -13.32 18.29
N ASN A 90 4.85 -13.71 19.00
CA ASN A 90 6.06 -14.25 18.38
C ASN A 90 5.79 -15.61 17.73
N GLU A 91 4.98 -16.45 18.37
CA GLU A 91 4.61 -17.79 17.88
C GLU A 91 3.81 -17.69 16.58
N ASP A 92 2.85 -16.76 16.53
CA ASP A 92 2.08 -16.47 15.32
C ASP A 92 2.98 -15.99 14.17
N LEU A 93 3.97 -15.13 14.49
CA LEU A 93 4.93 -14.63 13.51
C LEU A 93 5.79 -15.77 12.97
N GLU A 94 6.32 -16.62 13.85
CA GLU A 94 7.15 -17.76 13.47
C GLU A 94 6.38 -18.72 12.57
N GLN A 95 5.16 -19.07 12.97
CA GLN A 95 4.31 -19.97 12.21
C GLN A 95 3.99 -19.38 10.83
N PHE A 96 3.71 -18.08 10.77
CA PHE A 96 3.47 -17.39 9.50
C PHE A 96 4.71 -17.41 8.61
N LEU A 97 5.88 -17.04 9.12
CA LEU A 97 7.13 -16.98 8.35
C LEU A 97 7.69 -18.36 7.96
N ARG A 98 7.34 -19.43 8.68
CA ARG A 98 7.68 -20.81 8.31
C ARG A 98 6.74 -21.37 7.25
N ASN A 99 5.43 -21.10 7.37
CA ASN A 99 4.40 -21.61 6.45
C ASN A 99 4.40 -20.86 5.12
N ALA A 100 4.57 -19.54 5.18
CA ALA A 100 4.96 -18.76 4.04
C ALA A 100 6.42 -19.13 3.78
N ALA A 101 6.69 -20.05 2.86
CA ALA A 101 8.04 -20.42 2.38
C ALA A 101 8.78 -19.23 1.69
N VAL A 102 8.61 -18.02 2.24
CA VAL A 102 8.67 -16.72 1.59
C VAL A 102 9.89 -15.93 2.05
N VAL A 103 10.57 -16.33 3.13
CA VAL A 103 11.84 -15.69 3.50
C VAL A 103 12.97 -16.27 2.64
N SER A 104 12.91 -16.02 1.32
CA SER A 104 14.03 -16.17 0.39
C SER A 104 14.48 -14.78 -0.04
N ARG A 105 15.73 -14.65 -0.50
CA ARG A 105 16.24 -13.38 -1.07
C ARG A 105 15.39 -12.84 -2.22
N ASP A 106 14.66 -13.71 -2.90
CA ASP A 106 13.90 -13.37 -4.10
C ASP A 106 12.49 -12.82 -3.77
N TYR A 107 11.98 -13.05 -2.56
CA TYR A 107 10.62 -12.65 -2.16
C TYR A 107 10.58 -12.01 -0.76
N PRO A 108 11.20 -10.84 -0.57
CA PRO A 108 11.26 -10.20 0.75
C PRO A 108 9.87 -9.92 1.34
N VAL A 109 9.76 -10.04 2.66
CA VAL A 109 8.53 -9.76 3.41
C VAL A 109 8.62 -8.36 3.99
N VAL A 110 7.55 -7.58 3.81
CA VAL A 110 7.42 -6.26 4.47
C VAL A 110 6.54 -6.42 5.70
N ILE A 111 7.04 -6.02 6.86
CA ILE A 111 6.28 -5.97 8.10
C ILE A 111 6.13 -4.51 8.50
N SER A 112 4.92 -4.14 8.89
CA SER A 112 4.59 -2.80 9.36
C SER A 112 3.84 -2.83 10.68
N LYS A 113 3.92 -1.77 11.46
CA LYS A 113 3.14 -1.62 12.69
C LYS A 113 1.65 -1.57 12.34
N TYR A 114 0.84 -2.44 12.97
CA TYR A 114 -0.61 -2.38 12.80
C TYR A 114 -1.18 -1.25 13.66
N ILE A 115 -2.00 -0.39 13.04
CA ILE A 115 -2.62 0.75 13.72
C ILE A 115 -4.08 0.40 14.06
N SER A 116 -4.29 -0.11 15.27
CA SER A 116 -5.63 -0.47 15.74
C SER A 116 -6.54 0.75 15.92
N GLY A 117 -7.80 0.60 15.50
CA GLY A 117 -8.85 1.61 15.65
C GLY A 117 -8.66 2.84 14.76
N ALA A 118 -7.81 2.76 13.74
CA ALA A 118 -7.73 3.81 12.72
C ALA A 118 -8.94 3.73 11.79
N LYS A 119 -9.44 4.89 11.39
CA LYS A 119 -10.43 5.02 10.32
C LYS A 119 -9.72 4.90 8.97
N GLU A 120 -10.34 4.21 8.02
CA GLU A 120 -9.82 4.08 6.67
C GLU A 120 -10.51 5.07 5.72
N VAL A 121 -9.71 5.68 4.84
CA VAL A 121 -10.13 6.71 3.89
C VAL A 121 -9.50 6.41 2.55
N GLU A 122 -10.28 6.51 1.48
CA GLU A 122 -9.80 6.30 0.12
C GLU A 122 -9.84 7.60 -0.68
N LEU A 123 -8.82 7.79 -1.50
CA LEU A 123 -8.76 8.81 -2.52
C LEU A 123 -8.74 8.14 -3.89
N ASP A 124 -9.84 8.25 -4.62
CA ASP A 124 -9.86 7.96 -6.06
C ASP A 124 -9.57 9.24 -6.83
N ALA A 125 -8.62 9.18 -7.76
CA ALA A 125 -8.10 10.35 -8.41
C ALA A 125 -7.71 10.09 -9.87
N VAL A 126 -7.65 11.16 -10.66
CA VAL A 126 -7.16 11.14 -12.03
C VAL A 126 -5.98 12.09 -12.16
N GLY A 127 -4.84 11.56 -12.58
CA GLY A 127 -3.64 12.31 -12.88
C GLY A 127 -3.44 12.52 -14.38
N GLN A 128 -2.81 13.62 -14.75
CA GLN A 128 -2.29 13.87 -16.09
C GLN A 128 -0.84 14.36 -15.98
N ASN A 129 0.11 13.51 -16.38
CA ASN A 129 1.55 13.78 -16.32
C ASN A 129 2.01 14.25 -14.93
N GLY A 130 1.47 13.63 -13.88
CA GLY A 130 1.76 13.98 -12.49
C GLY A 130 1.03 15.20 -11.94
N THR A 131 0.11 15.78 -12.70
CA THR A 131 -0.82 16.81 -12.22
C THR A 131 -2.14 16.15 -11.83
N LEU A 132 -2.58 16.33 -10.58
CA LEU A 132 -3.90 15.88 -10.14
C LEU A 132 -5.00 16.72 -10.83
N VAL A 133 -5.84 16.07 -11.62
CA VAL A 133 -6.92 16.70 -12.39
C VAL A 133 -8.25 16.68 -11.63
N ASN A 134 -8.61 15.51 -11.09
CA ASN A 134 -9.85 15.34 -10.33
C ASN A 134 -9.64 14.30 -9.22
N TYR A 135 -10.48 14.35 -8.18
CA TYR A 135 -10.44 13.41 -7.07
C TYR A 135 -11.79 13.30 -6.33
N ALA A 136 -11.99 12.16 -5.68
CA ALA A 136 -13.08 11.86 -4.77
C ALA A 136 -12.48 11.27 -3.48
N ILE A 137 -12.98 11.69 -2.32
CA ILE A 137 -12.54 11.16 -1.01
C ILE A 137 -13.71 10.42 -0.40
N ALA A 138 -13.55 9.11 -0.21
CA ALA A 138 -14.51 8.22 0.42
C ALA A 138 -14.04 7.82 1.82
N GLU A 139 -14.99 7.60 2.72
CA GLU A 139 -14.75 7.15 4.08
C GLU A 139 -15.30 5.73 4.26
N HIS A 140 -14.52 4.86 4.90
CA HIS A 140 -14.98 3.54 5.30
C HIS A 140 -15.88 3.65 6.53
N VAL A 141 -16.96 2.88 6.55
CA VAL A 141 -17.82 2.72 7.74
C VAL A 141 -17.11 1.85 8.78
N GLU A 142 -16.47 0.78 8.33
CA GLU A 142 -15.65 -0.11 9.14
C GLU A 142 -14.26 0.49 9.42
N ASN A 143 -13.65 0.12 10.55
CA ASN A 143 -12.28 0.52 10.85
C ASN A 143 -11.27 -0.28 10.02
N ALA A 144 -10.04 0.25 9.93
CA ALA A 144 -8.92 -0.44 9.30
C ALA A 144 -8.75 -1.87 9.85
N GLY A 145 -8.58 -2.82 8.94
CA GLY A 145 -8.49 -4.25 9.24
C GLY A 145 -9.52 -5.10 8.50
N ILE A 146 -10.61 -4.49 8.03
CA ILE A 146 -11.53 -5.09 7.05
C ILE A 146 -11.01 -4.73 5.65
N HIS A 147 -11.00 -5.70 4.73
CA HIS A 147 -10.53 -5.44 3.37
C HIS A 147 -11.46 -4.43 2.69
N SER A 148 -10.92 -3.40 2.04
CA SER A 148 -11.68 -2.35 1.32
C SER A 148 -12.79 -2.89 0.41
N GLY A 149 -12.54 -3.98 -0.32
CA GLY A 149 -13.54 -4.63 -1.17
C GLY A 149 -14.74 -5.26 -0.43
N ASP A 150 -14.61 -5.50 0.87
CA ASP A 150 -15.67 -6.01 1.76
C ASP A 150 -16.25 -4.91 2.67
N ALA A 151 -15.69 -3.70 2.63
CA ALA A 151 -16.09 -2.57 3.46
C ALA A 151 -17.19 -1.74 2.81
N SER A 152 -18.02 -1.11 3.64
CA SER A 152 -19.01 -0.14 3.20
C SER A 152 -18.38 1.25 3.10
N LEU A 153 -18.64 1.96 2.00
CA LEU A 153 -18.06 3.27 1.73
C LEU A 153 -19.12 4.38 1.73
N LEU A 154 -18.76 5.54 2.28
CA LEU A 154 -19.52 6.79 2.19
C LEU A 154 -18.80 7.77 1.25
N LEU A 155 -19.49 8.20 0.20
CA LEU A 155 -18.99 9.21 -0.74
C LEU A 155 -20.02 10.36 -0.88
N PRO A 156 -19.64 11.62 -0.60
CA PRO A 156 -18.36 12.06 -0.05
C PRO A 156 -18.17 11.59 1.40
N ALA A 157 -16.93 11.53 1.88
CA ALA A 157 -16.64 11.28 3.29
C ALA A 157 -17.40 12.24 4.21
N GLN A 158 -17.95 11.74 5.32
CA GLN A 158 -18.92 12.46 6.16
C GLN A 158 -18.33 12.87 7.52
N LYS A 159 -17.46 12.06 8.11
CA LYS A 159 -16.92 12.24 9.46
C LYS A 159 -15.38 12.38 9.44
N LEU A 160 -14.89 13.21 8.53
CA LEU A 160 -13.49 13.63 8.47
C LEU A 160 -13.36 15.13 8.73
N PHE A 161 -12.32 15.52 9.46
CA PHE A 161 -12.01 16.94 9.63
C PHE A 161 -11.55 17.55 8.30
N VAL A 162 -11.84 18.84 8.11
CA VAL A 162 -11.41 19.59 6.91
C VAL A 162 -9.90 19.52 6.72
N GLU A 163 -9.13 19.53 7.81
CA GLU A 163 -7.67 19.37 7.75
C GLU A 163 -7.27 17.99 7.21
N THR A 164 -7.95 16.92 7.65
CA THR A 164 -7.73 15.56 7.13
C THR A 164 -8.00 15.50 5.63
N HIS A 165 -9.10 16.10 5.15
CA HIS A 165 -9.37 16.20 3.72
C HIS A 165 -8.25 16.90 2.94
N ARG A 166 -7.76 18.04 3.47
CA ARG A 166 -6.66 18.78 2.85
C ARG A 166 -5.37 17.96 2.81
N ARG A 167 -5.08 17.23 3.90
CA ARG A 167 -3.90 16.38 4.02
C ARG A 167 -3.94 15.19 3.06
N VAL A 168 -5.06 14.47 3.00
CA VAL A 168 -5.30 13.37 2.04
C VAL A 168 -5.09 13.84 0.61
N LYS A 169 -5.72 14.97 0.23
CA LYS A 169 -5.52 15.57 -1.10
C LYS A 169 -4.06 15.93 -1.36
N ALA A 170 -3.40 16.59 -0.42
CA ALA A 170 -2.01 17.02 -0.57
C ALA A 170 -1.06 15.83 -0.75
N ILE A 171 -1.28 14.73 -0.01
CA ILE A 171 -0.50 13.50 -0.16
C ILE A 171 -0.78 12.86 -1.53
N GLY A 172 -2.04 12.75 -1.94
CA GLY A 172 -2.40 12.26 -3.27
C GLY A 172 -1.75 13.05 -4.41
N GLN A 173 -1.65 14.38 -4.27
CA GLN A 173 -0.93 15.25 -5.21
C GLN A 173 0.59 14.96 -5.23
N LYS A 174 1.21 14.74 -4.07
CA LYS A 174 2.64 14.38 -3.99
C LYS A 174 2.92 13.05 -4.68
N ILE A 175 2.12 12.02 -4.40
CA ILE A 175 2.24 10.69 -5.00
C ILE A 175 2.06 10.76 -6.51
N CYS A 176 0.98 11.42 -6.96
CA CYS A 176 0.69 11.62 -8.39
C CYS A 176 1.88 12.27 -9.11
N ARG A 177 2.44 13.34 -8.54
CA ARG A 177 3.60 14.03 -9.11
C ARG A 177 4.85 13.17 -9.16
N ALA A 178 5.18 12.49 -8.07
CA ALA A 178 6.40 11.71 -7.96
C ALA A 178 6.44 10.54 -8.95
N LEU A 179 5.29 9.87 -9.11
CA LEU A 179 5.13 8.75 -10.03
C LEU A 179 4.76 9.19 -11.46
N LYS A 180 4.60 10.49 -11.70
CA LYS A 180 4.12 11.07 -12.97
C LYS A 180 2.87 10.35 -13.50
N ILE A 181 1.91 10.08 -12.61
CA ILE A 181 0.70 9.33 -12.94
C ILE A 181 -0.07 10.02 -14.07
N SER A 182 -0.47 9.22 -15.06
CA SER A 182 -1.28 9.63 -16.21
C SER A 182 -2.41 8.63 -16.40
N GLY A 183 -3.56 8.92 -15.81
CA GLY A 183 -4.70 8.00 -15.71
C GLY A 183 -5.30 7.97 -14.30
N PRO A 184 -6.26 7.06 -14.06
CA PRO A 184 -6.85 6.87 -12.74
C PRO A 184 -5.87 6.20 -11.78
N PHE A 185 -5.97 6.54 -10.50
CA PHE A 185 -5.26 5.88 -9.41
C PHE A 185 -6.05 5.98 -8.12
N ASN A 186 -5.77 5.07 -7.19
CA ASN A 186 -6.37 5.01 -5.86
C ASN A 186 -5.25 5.09 -4.81
N VAL A 187 -5.53 5.74 -3.67
CA VAL A 187 -4.66 5.75 -2.50
C VAL A 187 -5.49 5.55 -1.24
N GLN A 188 -5.08 4.61 -0.39
CA GLN A 188 -5.73 4.31 0.90
C GLN A 188 -4.93 4.93 2.05
N PHE A 189 -5.66 5.47 3.03
CA PHE A 189 -5.10 6.18 4.17
C PHE A 189 -5.68 5.65 5.47
N MET A 190 -4.84 5.60 6.51
CA MET A 190 -5.28 5.42 7.88
C MET A 190 -5.29 6.78 8.59
N CYS A 191 -6.44 7.15 9.16
CA CYS A 191 -6.63 8.39 9.91
C CYS A 191 -6.89 8.05 11.38
N LYS A 192 -6.07 8.63 12.28
CA LYS A 192 -6.21 8.49 13.73
C LYS A 192 -5.93 9.83 14.41
#